data_AF-A0A924TTL6-F1
#
_entry.id   AF-A0A924TTL6-F1
#
_cell.length_a   1.000
_cell.length_b   1.000
_cell.length_c   1.000
_cell.angle_alpha   90.00
_cell.angle_beta   90.00
_cell.angle_gamma   90.00
#
_symmetry.space_group_name_H-M   'P 1'
#
loop_
_entity.id
_entity.type
_entity.pdbx_description
1 polymer ?
#
loop_
_entity_poly.entity_id
_entity_poly.type
_entity_poly.pdbx_seq_one_letter_code
_entity_poly.pdbx_strand_id
1 'polypeptide(L)'
;MQIAILGGGNGCYAAAADLSEAGHAVRLWRRDTAALQVVQHAGSITLKDAAGVREVPLALPTADMAEALRGAALIVIPSPAVAQQDIARLMAPHLVDGQVVFLPPGTFGSFVMARLVRQAGCQADLAWAETGTLPYLARKHGPREVNITVRALRLPTGVYPARKEPEALQVIRQAFSAAHGCGDALSGAVMNAGPGIHPPLMVMGPAPLQHFARWAIHYEGTHSA
;
A
#
# COMPACT_ATOMS: atom_id res chain seq x y z
N MET A 1 -9.31 11.93 8.57
CA MET A 1 -7.96 12.44 8.94
C MET A 1 -7.15 12.78 7.70
N GLN A 2 -5.94 13.32 7.84
CA GLN A 2 -5.00 13.50 6.72
C GLN A 2 -4.22 12.21 6.48
N ILE A 3 -4.21 11.74 5.23
CA ILE A 3 -3.57 10.47 4.85
C ILE A 3 -2.67 10.70 3.65
N ALA A 4 -1.42 10.28 3.75
CA ALA A 4 -0.49 10.24 2.63
C ALA A 4 -0.55 8.86 1.97
N ILE A 5 -0.69 8.81 0.64
CA ILE A 5 -0.60 7.58 -0.15
C ILE A 5 0.64 7.68 -1.03
N LEU A 6 1.61 6.80 -0.85
CA LEU A 6 2.89 6.87 -1.55
C LEU A 6 2.98 5.83 -2.67
N GLY A 7 2.84 6.29 -3.92
CA GLY A 7 3.04 5.48 -5.13
C GLY A 7 1.98 5.71 -6.22
N GLY A 8 2.12 5.01 -7.34
CA GLY A 8 1.26 5.18 -8.52
C GLY A 8 0.58 3.90 -9.03
N GLY A 9 0.64 2.81 -8.27
CA GLY A 9 0.12 1.50 -8.68
C GLY A 9 -1.38 1.32 -8.41
N ASN A 10 -1.88 0.11 -8.71
CA ASN A 10 -3.29 -0.27 -8.50
C ASN A 10 -3.76 -0.01 -7.06
N GLY A 11 -3.00 -0.49 -6.08
CA GLY A 11 -3.32 -0.32 -4.66
C GLY A 11 -3.27 1.14 -4.21
N CYS A 12 -2.38 1.95 -4.80
CA CYS A 12 -2.26 3.37 -4.47
C CYS A 12 -3.50 4.15 -4.93
N TYR A 13 -3.95 3.93 -6.17
CA TYR A 13 -5.13 4.60 -6.69
C TYR A 13 -6.40 4.12 -6.01
N ALA A 14 -6.49 2.82 -5.70
CA ALA A 14 -7.60 2.26 -4.93
C ALA A 14 -7.68 2.89 -3.54
N ALA A 15 -6.58 2.91 -2.79
CA ALA A 15 -6.52 3.55 -1.47
C ALA A 15 -6.84 5.05 -1.56
N ALA A 16 -6.31 5.75 -2.56
CA ALA A 16 -6.52 7.18 -2.69
C ALA A 16 -8.00 7.54 -2.96
N ALA A 17 -8.64 6.81 -3.87
CA ALA A 17 -10.06 7.03 -4.17
C ALA A 17 -10.96 6.60 -3.01
N ASP A 18 -10.76 5.39 -2.49
CA ASP A 18 -11.62 4.82 -1.44
C ASP A 18 -11.57 5.62 -0.14
N LEU A 19 -10.36 6.01 0.30
CA LEU A 19 -10.19 6.77 1.54
C LEU A 19 -10.65 8.22 1.40
N SER A 20 -10.53 8.81 0.20
CA SER A 20 -11.04 10.16 -0.04
C SER A 20 -12.57 10.18 -0.05
N GLU A 21 -13.19 9.18 -0.66
CA GLU A 21 -14.64 8.97 -0.58
C GLU A 21 -15.12 8.77 0.87
N ALA A 22 -14.36 8.06 1.70
CA ALA A 22 -14.63 7.92 3.12
C ALA A 22 -14.45 9.22 3.94
N GLY A 23 -14.19 10.37 3.29
CA GLY A 23 -14.11 11.69 3.91
C GLY A 23 -12.73 12.01 4.50
N HIS A 24 -11.68 11.29 4.11
CA HIS A 24 -10.31 11.63 4.51
C HIS A 24 -9.67 12.63 3.55
N ALA A 25 -8.81 13.50 4.10
CA ALA A 25 -8.00 14.41 3.29
C ALA A 25 -6.80 13.65 2.72
N VAL A 26 -6.98 13.06 1.53
CA VAL A 26 -5.99 12.21 0.88
C VAL A 26 -4.98 13.03 0.07
N ARG A 27 -3.70 12.81 0.38
CA ARG A 27 -2.56 13.34 -0.37
C ARG A 27 -1.88 12.19 -1.12
N LEU A 28 -1.97 12.18 -2.45
CA LEU A 28 -1.37 11.15 -3.30
C LEU A 28 0.00 11.63 -3.79
N TRP A 29 1.05 10.93 -3.38
CA TRP A 29 2.40 11.14 -3.88
C TRP A 29 2.73 10.18 -5.02
N ARG A 30 3.34 10.70 -6.09
CA ARG A 30 3.89 9.88 -7.18
C ARG A 30 5.20 10.46 -7.71
N ARG A 31 6.25 9.63 -7.78
CA ARG A 31 7.56 9.97 -8.36
C ARG A 31 7.48 10.34 -9.84
N ASP A 32 6.73 9.57 -10.61
CA ASP A 32 6.54 9.75 -12.06
C ASP A 32 5.57 10.91 -12.31
N THR A 33 6.16 12.09 -12.51
CA THR A 33 5.46 13.37 -12.69
C THR A 33 4.61 13.39 -13.95
N ALA A 34 5.12 12.85 -15.06
CA ALA A 34 4.40 12.82 -16.33
C ALA A 34 3.05 12.10 -16.21
N ALA A 35 3.04 10.96 -15.53
CA ALA A 35 1.79 10.22 -15.32
C ALA A 35 0.97 10.73 -14.12
N LEU A 36 1.54 11.55 -13.24
CA LEU A 36 0.81 12.26 -12.18
C LEU A 36 0.03 13.47 -12.73
N GLN A 37 0.56 14.16 -13.74
CA GLN A 37 -0.03 15.39 -14.29
C GLN A 37 -1.51 15.26 -14.64
N VAL A 38 -1.94 14.11 -15.17
CA VAL A 38 -3.34 13.87 -15.49
C VAL A 38 -4.25 13.92 -14.26
N VAL A 39 -3.77 13.41 -13.12
CA VAL A 39 -4.50 13.48 -11.84
C VAL A 39 -4.41 14.88 -11.24
N GLN A 40 -3.28 15.58 -11.40
CA GLN A 40 -3.14 16.96 -10.93
C GLN A 40 -4.09 17.92 -11.64
N HIS A 41 -4.19 17.83 -12.97
CA HIS A 41 -5.11 18.67 -13.74
C HIS A 41 -6.58 18.39 -13.41
N ALA A 42 -6.93 17.12 -13.17
CA ALA A 42 -8.31 16.75 -12.82
C ALA A 42 -8.65 17.06 -11.34
N GLY A 43 -7.67 16.95 -10.44
CA GLY A 43 -7.88 17.00 -8.99
C GLY A 43 -8.66 15.80 -8.44
N SER A 44 -8.88 14.75 -9.24
CA SER A 44 -9.73 13.60 -8.89
C SER A 44 -9.24 12.28 -9.50
N ILE A 45 -9.76 11.18 -8.97
CA ILE A 45 -9.66 9.83 -9.53
C ILE A 45 -11.08 9.35 -9.88
N THR A 46 -11.24 8.72 -11.04
CA THR A 46 -12.49 8.01 -11.36
C THR A 46 -12.49 6.68 -10.62
N LEU A 47 -13.43 6.52 -9.68
CA LEU A 47 -13.64 5.27 -8.97
C LEU A 47 -14.78 4.50 -9.64
N LYS A 48 -14.50 3.23 -9.95
CA LYS A 48 -15.49 2.24 -10.35
C LYS A 48 -15.54 1.13 -9.30
N ASP A 49 -16.71 0.84 -8.79
CA ASP A 49 -16.95 -0.32 -7.93
C ASP A 49 -18.43 -0.77 -8.03
N ALA A 50 -18.89 -1.59 -7.09
CA ALA A 50 -20.27 -2.07 -7.06
C ALA A 50 -21.32 -0.94 -6.95
N ALA A 51 -20.95 0.25 -6.46
CA ALA A 51 -21.85 1.42 -6.38
C ALA A 51 -21.90 2.24 -7.68
N GLY A 52 -21.15 1.83 -8.71
CA GLY A 52 -21.11 2.48 -10.02
C GLY A 52 -19.82 3.28 -10.25
N VAL A 53 -19.91 4.29 -11.13
CA VAL A 53 -18.76 5.13 -11.54
C VAL A 53 -18.95 6.55 -11.06
N ARG A 54 -17.92 7.14 -10.44
CA ARG A 54 -17.95 8.51 -9.93
C ARG A 54 -16.55 9.13 -9.88
N GLU A 55 -16.51 10.46 -9.90
CA GLU A 55 -15.28 11.23 -9.69
C GLU A 55 -15.08 11.46 -8.20
N VAL A 56 -13.92 11.06 -7.68
CA VAL A 56 -13.55 11.25 -6.28
C VAL A 56 -12.44 12.29 -6.19
N PRO A 57 -12.68 13.47 -5.59
CA PRO A 57 -11.66 14.50 -5.47
C PRO A 57 -10.52 14.04 -4.55
N LEU A 58 -9.31 14.54 -4.77
CA LEU A 58 -8.18 14.36 -3.88
C LEU A 58 -7.86 15.70 -3.20
N ALA A 59 -7.41 15.66 -1.96
CA ALA A 59 -6.97 16.88 -1.28
C ALA A 59 -5.67 17.42 -1.89
N LEU A 60 -4.74 16.53 -2.27
CA LEU A 60 -3.48 16.92 -2.91
C LEU A 60 -2.85 15.79 -3.75
N PRO A 61 -2.85 15.86 -5.09
CA PRO A 61 -1.94 15.10 -5.92
C PRO A 61 -0.60 15.84 -6.08
N THR A 62 0.51 15.27 -5.60
CA THR A 62 1.83 15.94 -5.60
C THR A 62 2.99 14.99 -5.93
N ALA A 63 4.07 15.55 -6.46
CA ALA A 63 5.36 14.86 -6.61
C ALA A 63 6.34 15.22 -5.48
N ASP A 64 5.98 16.19 -4.64
CA ASP A 64 6.77 16.62 -3.49
C ASP A 64 6.46 15.72 -2.27
N MET A 65 7.50 15.06 -1.76
CA MET A 65 7.38 14.15 -0.63
C MET A 65 7.06 14.89 0.68
N ALA A 66 7.63 16.07 0.89
CA ALA A 66 7.39 16.86 2.09
C ALA A 66 5.93 17.33 2.15
N GLU A 67 5.37 17.78 1.04
CA GLU A 67 3.97 18.14 0.92
C GLU A 67 3.05 16.95 1.18
N ALA A 68 3.35 15.78 0.61
CA ALA A 68 2.53 14.59 0.82
C ALA A 68 2.47 14.19 2.30
N LEU A 69 3.59 14.29 3.03
CA LEU A 69 3.71 13.83 4.41
C LEU A 69 3.27 14.85 5.46
N ARG A 70 3.22 16.15 5.11
CA ARG A 70 2.93 17.23 6.06
C ARG A 70 1.56 17.06 6.73
N GLY A 71 1.58 16.79 8.04
CA GLY A 71 0.37 16.62 8.85
C GLY A 71 -0.37 15.29 8.65
N ALA A 72 0.20 14.34 7.88
CA ALA A 72 -0.39 13.03 7.70
C ALA A 72 -0.30 12.22 9.01
N ALA A 73 -1.44 11.75 9.50
CA ALA A 73 -1.49 10.82 10.64
C ALA A 73 -1.16 9.39 10.20
N LEU A 74 -1.57 9.03 9.00
CA LEU A 74 -1.35 7.73 8.37
C LEU A 74 -0.64 7.90 7.02
N ILE A 75 0.40 7.12 6.80
CA ILE A 75 1.17 7.04 5.55
C ILE A 75 0.99 5.63 5.00
N VAL A 76 0.23 5.48 3.92
CA VAL A 76 -0.06 4.18 3.30
C VAL A 76 0.84 3.99 2.09
N ILE A 77 1.54 2.85 2.03
CA ILE A 77 2.53 2.55 1.00
C ILE A 77 2.21 1.20 0.34
N PRO A 78 1.16 1.13 -0.51
CA PRO A 78 0.78 -0.10 -1.19
C PRO A 78 1.65 -0.26 -2.46
N SER A 79 2.93 -0.54 -2.24
CA SER A 79 3.97 -0.59 -3.28
C SER A 79 4.72 -1.92 -3.29
N PRO A 80 5.28 -2.36 -4.44
CA PRO A 80 6.14 -3.54 -4.49
C PRO A 80 7.36 -3.41 -3.57
N ALA A 81 7.83 -4.52 -3.01
CA ALA A 81 8.98 -4.54 -2.10
C ALA A 81 10.24 -3.86 -2.68
N VAL A 82 10.47 -3.97 -3.99
CA VAL A 82 11.60 -3.34 -4.69
C VAL A 82 11.58 -1.80 -4.66
N ALA A 83 10.42 -1.18 -4.44
CA ALA A 83 10.28 0.28 -4.36
C ALA A 83 10.44 0.82 -2.93
N GLN A 84 10.27 -0.02 -1.92
CA GLN A 84 10.16 0.40 -0.51
C GLN A 84 11.43 1.09 0.00
N GLN A 85 12.62 0.60 -0.37
CA GLN A 85 13.87 1.20 0.11
C GLN A 85 14.07 2.62 -0.41
N ASP A 86 13.76 2.87 -1.68
CA ASP A 86 13.86 4.23 -2.23
C ASP A 86 12.82 5.16 -1.61
N ILE A 87 11.59 4.67 -1.40
CA ILE A 87 10.55 5.44 -0.71
C ILE A 87 11.02 5.80 0.71
N ALA A 88 11.59 4.85 1.44
CA ALA A 88 12.12 5.07 2.80
C ALA A 88 13.16 6.19 2.85
N ARG A 89 14.11 6.20 1.90
CA ARG A 89 15.13 7.25 1.80
C ARG A 89 14.52 8.63 1.52
N LEU A 90 13.53 8.69 0.62
CA LEU A 90 12.86 9.94 0.25
C LEU A 90 12.00 10.51 1.37
N MET A 91 11.30 9.65 2.14
CA MET A 91 10.43 10.10 3.23
C MET A 91 11.20 10.45 4.50
N ALA A 92 12.36 9.83 4.76
CA ALA A 92 13.13 9.96 6.00
C ALA A 92 13.29 11.41 6.54
N PRO A 93 13.65 12.42 5.75
CA PRO A 93 13.86 13.79 6.25
C PRO A 93 12.57 14.55 6.58
N HIS A 94 11.40 13.99 6.28
CA HIS A 94 10.10 14.67 6.40
C HIS A 94 9.19 14.05 7.46
N LEU A 95 9.62 12.96 8.09
CA LEU A 95 8.86 12.26 9.11
C LEU A 95 8.91 12.99 10.43
N VAL A 96 7.78 12.98 11.14
CA VAL A 96 7.61 13.60 12.46
C VAL A 96 6.99 12.61 13.44
N ASP A 97 7.08 12.91 14.73
CA ASP A 97 6.56 12.05 15.79
C ASP A 97 5.07 11.76 15.63
N GLY A 98 4.66 10.55 16.03
CA GLY A 98 3.26 10.13 16.04
C GLY A 98 2.70 9.65 14.69
N GLN A 99 3.47 9.73 13.60
CA GLN A 99 3.00 9.19 12.31
C GLN A 99 3.00 7.65 12.30
N VAL A 100 1.98 7.09 11.64
CA VAL A 100 1.85 5.65 11.40
C VAL A 100 2.17 5.36 9.94
N VAL A 101 3.22 4.58 9.70
CA VAL A 101 3.58 4.07 8.37
C VAL A 101 2.95 2.69 8.20
N PHE A 102 2.13 2.52 7.16
CA PHE A 102 1.38 1.31 6.90
C PHE A 102 1.69 0.75 5.52
N LEU A 103 2.15 -0.50 5.47
CA LEU A 103 2.63 -1.20 4.28
C LEU A 103 1.72 -2.39 3.95
N PRO A 104 0.70 -2.20 3.08
CA PRO A 104 -0.13 -3.32 2.67
C PRO A 104 0.11 -3.72 1.20
N PRO A 105 0.78 -4.86 0.91
CA PRO A 105 1.57 -5.69 1.83
C PRO A 105 2.96 -5.10 2.08
N GLY A 106 3.59 -5.50 3.19
CA GLY A 106 4.92 -5.00 3.54
C GLY A 106 6.05 -5.93 3.18
N THR A 107 5.89 -7.26 3.27
CA THR A 107 6.97 -8.22 2.94
C THR A 107 8.28 -7.89 3.67
N PHE A 108 8.22 -7.76 5.00
CA PHE A 108 9.32 -7.30 5.88
C PHE A 108 9.67 -5.81 5.73
N GLY A 109 8.87 -5.06 4.97
CA GLY A 109 9.07 -3.63 4.74
C GLY A 109 9.04 -2.82 6.02
N SER A 110 8.23 -3.20 7.01
CA SER A 110 8.12 -2.47 8.28
C SER A 110 9.47 -2.39 8.98
N PHE A 111 10.21 -3.51 9.05
CA PHE A 111 11.54 -3.59 9.64
C PHE A 111 12.60 -2.93 8.75
N VAL A 112 12.61 -3.26 7.46
CA VAL A 112 13.63 -2.75 6.52
C VAL A 112 13.56 -1.23 6.41
N MET A 113 12.36 -0.67 6.24
CA MET A 113 12.18 0.77 6.11
C MET A 113 12.43 1.49 7.43
N ALA A 114 11.98 0.95 8.57
CA ALA A 114 12.29 1.53 9.89
C ALA A 114 13.79 1.67 10.12
N ARG A 115 14.57 0.62 9.77
CA ARG A 115 16.03 0.64 9.86
C ARG A 115 16.63 1.68 8.93
N LEU A 116 16.21 1.73 7.66
CA LEU A 116 16.74 2.69 6.69
C LEU A 116 16.46 4.15 7.10
N VAL A 117 15.24 4.43 7.56
CA VAL A 117 14.87 5.76 8.06
C VAL A 117 15.70 6.15 9.27
N ARG A 118 15.93 5.23 10.22
CA ARG A 118 16.81 5.48 11.37
C ARG A 118 18.25 5.72 10.96
N GLN A 119 18.77 4.94 10.00
CA GLN A 119 20.12 5.10 9.46
C GLN A 119 20.31 6.41 8.70
N ALA A 120 19.24 6.95 8.11
CA ALA A 120 19.22 8.28 7.50
C ALA A 120 19.17 9.43 8.52
N GLY A 121 19.20 9.13 9.83
CA GLY A 121 19.26 10.12 10.91
C GLY A 121 17.92 10.54 11.49
N CYS A 122 16.79 10.03 10.96
CA CYS A 122 15.47 10.33 11.49
C CYS A 122 15.30 9.72 12.89
N GLN A 123 15.00 10.56 13.88
CA GLN A 123 14.78 10.17 15.28
C GLN A 123 13.31 10.11 15.68
N ALA A 124 12.39 10.35 14.73
CA ALA A 124 10.97 10.41 15.03
C ALA A 124 10.42 9.11 15.66
N ASP A 125 9.52 9.24 16.62
CA ASP A 125 8.83 8.14 17.29
C ASP A 125 7.62 7.67 16.46
N LEU A 126 7.92 6.81 15.48
CA LEU A 126 7.00 6.30 14.47
C LEU A 126 6.46 4.92 14.80
N ALA A 127 5.26 4.60 14.30
CA ALA A 127 4.78 3.23 14.19
C ALA A 127 4.95 2.71 12.75
N TRP A 128 5.39 1.48 12.62
CA TRP A 128 5.57 0.77 11.35
C TRP A 128 4.67 -0.46 11.35
N ALA A 129 3.68 -0.47 10.48
CA ALA A 129 2.69 -1.52 10.39
C ALA A 129 2.73 -2.16 9.00
N GLU A 130 2.49 -3.46 8.92
CA GLU A 130 2.36 -4.15 7.65
C GLU A 130 1.32 -5.26 7.68
N THR A 131 0.85 -5.61 6.49
CA THR A 131 -0.07 -6.74 6.27
C THR A 131 0.54 -7.72 5.28
N GLY A 132 -0.05 -8.92 5.22
CA GLY A 132 0.30 -9.93 4.22
C GLY A 132 -0.29 -9.67 2.83
N THR A 133 -1.23 -8.74 2.68
CA THR A 133 -1.97 -8.54 1.43
C THR A 133 -2.42 -7.09 1.24
N LEU A 134 -2.74 -6.71 0.00
CA LEU A 134 -3.41 -5.45 -0.29
C LEU A 134 -4.80 -5.40 0.39
N PRO A 135 -5.30 -4.23 0.80
CA PRO A 135 -6.66 -4.09 1.32
C PRO A 135 -7.74 -4.23 0.23
N TYR A 136 -7.31 -4.38 -1.03
CA TYR A 136 -8.16 -4.31 -2.22
C TYR A 136 -7.81 -5.38 -3.24
N LEU A 137 -8.85 -5.92 -3.90
CA LEU A 137 -8.73 -6.44 -5.25
C LEU A 137 -9.07 -5.29 -6.21
N ALA A 138 -8.04 -4.68 -6.78
CA ALA A 138 -8.21 -3.50 -7.62
C ALA A 138 -7.32 -3.52 -8.86
N ARG A 139 -7.78 -2.84 -9.91
CA ARG A 139 -7.04 -2.65 -11.15
C ARG A 139 -7.22 -1.22 -11.64
N LYS A 140 -6.10 -0.55 -11.90
CA LYS A 140 -6.05 0.75 -12.55
C LYS A 140 -6.35 0.58 -14.05
N HIS A 141 -7.22 1.43 -14.57
CA HIS A 141 -7.57 1.51 -15.98
C HIS A 141 -7.22 2.91 -16.50
N GLY A 142 -6.43 3.00 -17.58
CA GLY A 142 -5.99 4.29 -18.08
C GLY A 142 -5.20 5.12 -17.05
N PRO A 143 -5.14 6.46 -17.21
CA PRO A 143 -4.27 7.31 -16.40
C PRO A 143 -4.84 7.59 -15.00
N ARG A 144 -6.17 7.76 -14.86
CA ARG A 144 -6.83 8.25 -13.63
C ARG A 144 -8.06 7.46 -13.17
N GLU A 145 -8.31 6.27 -13.74
CA GLU A 145 -9.43 5.41 -13.33
C GLU A 145 -8.93 4.19 -12.57
N VAL A 146 -9.66 3.78 -11.53
CA VAL A 146 -9.43 2.55 -10.79
C VAL A 146 -10.74 1.80 -10.57
N ASN A 147 -10.70 0.49 -10.80
CA ASN A 147 -11.78 -0.43 -10.48
C ASN A 147 -11.45 -1.18 -9.19
N ILE A 148 -12.31 -1.07 -8.17
CA ILE A 148 -12.24 -1.84 -6.92
C ILE A 148 -13.34 -2.91 -6.97
N THR A 149 -12.92 -4.17 -7.06
CA THR A 149 -13.84 -5.32 -7.09
C THR A 149 -14.12 -5.84 -5.68
N VAL A 150 -13.10 -5.85 -4.81
CA VAL A 150 -13.22 -6.35 -3.43
C VAL A 150 -12.46 -5.43 -2.49
N ARG A 151 -13.04 -5.20 -1.31
CA ARG A 151 -12.39 -4.61 -0.13
C ARG A 151 -12.21 -5.72 0.90
N ALA A 152 -11.04 -5.79 1.52
CA ALA A 152 -10.73 -6.85 2.48
C ALA A 152 -11.68 -6.78 3.70
N LEU A 153 -12.31 -7.90 4.05
CA LEU A 153 -13.15 -8.02 5.25
C LEU A 153 -12.31 -8.26 6.52
N ARG A 154 -11.13 -8.84 6.35
CA ARG A 154 -10.16 -9.10 7.41
C ARG A 154 -8.78 -8.69 6.92
N LEU A 155 -8.11 -7.86 7.71
CA LEU A 155 -6.79 -7.36 7.38
C LEU A 155 -5.84 -7.52 8.58
N PRO A 156 -5.30 -8.75 8.80
CA PRO A 156 -4.31 -9.00 9.84
C PRO A 156 -3.11 -8.08 9.66
N THR A 157 -2.79 -7.32 10.71
CA THR A 157 -1.80 -6.23 10.69
C THR A 157 -0.84 -6.40 11.86
N GLY A 158 0.46 -6.50 11.56
CA GLY A 158 1.53 -6.52 12.55
C GLY A 158 2.15 -5.14 12.71
N VAL A 159 2.63 -4.79 13.91
CA VAL A 159 3.18 -3.46 14.22
C VAL A 159 4.57 -3.53 14.89
N TYR A 160 5.44 -2.59 14.53
CA TYR A 160 6.74 -2.33 15.13
C TYR A 160 6.90 -0.83 15.46
N PRO A 161 7.46 -0.46 16.62
CA PRO A 161 7.70 -1.33 17.78
C PRO A 161 6.38 -1.79 18.41
N ALA A 162 6.36 -2.99 19.01
CA ALA A 162 5.15 -3.59 19.58
C ALA A 162 4.39 -2.68 20.56
N ARG A 163 5.11 -1.85 21.33
CA ARG A 163 4.49 -0.86 22.25
C ARG A 163 3.52 0.12 21.58
N LYS A 164 3.66 0.35 20.27
CA LYS A 164 2.81 1.27 19.49
C LYS A 164 1.63 0.56 18.82
N GLU A 165 1.48 -0.76 18.98
CA GLU A 165 0.40 -1.52 18.33
C GLU A 165 -1.01 -0.95 18.62
N PRO A 166 -1.39 -0.61 19.88
CA PRO A 166 -2.74 -0.11 20.14
C PRO A 166 -3.04 1.21 19.41
N GLU A 167 -2.10 2.16 19.45
CA GLU A 167 -2.20 3.45 18.78
C GLU A 167 -2.24 3.29 17.26
N ALA A 168 -1.32 2.50 16.70
CA ALA A 168 -1.23 2.27 15.27
C ALA A 168 -2.49 1.61 14.71
N LEU A 169 -3.01 0.57 15.38
CA LEU A 169 -4.25 -0.09 14.97
C LEU A 169 -5.46 0.84 15.10
N GLN A 170 -5.50 1.71 16.11
CA GLN A 170 -6.56 2.72 16.23
C GLN A 170 -6.56 3.68 15.05
N VAL A 171 -5.39 4.17 14.62
CA VAL A 171 -5.25 5.04 13.45
C VAL A 171 -5.61 4.29 12.16
N ILE A 172 -5.05 3.09 11.96
CA ILE A 172 -5.28 2.29 10.76
C ILE A 172 -6.76 1.93 10.61
N ARG A 173 -7.47 1.59 11.70
CA ARG A 173 -8.91 1.25 11.65
C ARG A 173 -9.82 2.40 11.24
N GLN A 174 -9.38 3.65 11.39
CA GLN A 174 -10.14 4.80 10.87
C GLN A 174 -10.16 4.80 9.34
N ALA A 175 -9.09 4.33 8.69
CA ALA A 175 -8.98 4.20 7.24
C ALA A 175 -9.43 2.82 6.73
N PHE A 176 -9.10 1.76 7.46
CA PHE A 176 -9.32 0.36 7.09
C PHE A 176 -9.96 -0.39 8.27
N SER A 177 -11.28 -0.33 8.40
CA SER A 177 -12.02 -0.92 9.53
C SER A 177 -11.79 -2.42 9.73
N ALA A 178 -11.42 -3.15 8.67
CA ALA A 178 -11.06 -4.57 8.70
C ALA A 178 -9.71 -4.89 9.39
N ALA A 179 -8.90 -3.86 9.69
CA ALA A 179 -7.60 -4.02 10.32
C ALA A 179 -7.72 -4.56 11.75
N HIS A 180 -6.96 -5.61 12.06
CA HIS A 180 -6.84 -6.17 13.40
C HIS A 180 -5.43 -6.67 13.65
N GLY A 181 -5.01 -6.62 14.91
CA GLY A 181 -3.69 -7.07 15.32
C GLY A 181 -3.50 -8.56 15.03
N CYS A 182 -2.31 -8.92 14.58
CA CYS A 182 -1.86 -10.31 14.45
C CYS A 182 -0.56 -10.59 15.22
N GLY A 183 -0.22 -9.73 16.18
CA GLY A 183 1.06 -9.73 16.89
C GLY A 183 1.96 -8.60 16.41
N ASP A 184 3.26 -8.83 16.42
CA ASP A 184 4.24 -7.82 16.00
C ASP A 184 4.42 -7.76 14.47
N ALA A 185 5.31 -6.87 14.03
CA ALA A 185 5.67 -6.75 12.61
C ALA A 185 6.14 -8.05 11.97
N LEU A 186 6.81 -8.95 12.71
CA LEU A 186 7.26 -10.23 12.16
C LEU A 186 6.04 -11.09 11.84
N SER A 187 5.04 -11.13 12.75
CA SER A 187 3.76 -11.78 12.45
C SER A 187 3.11 -11.21 11.20
N GLY A 188 3.08 -9.87 11.05
CA GLY A 188 2.55 -9.21 9.85
C GLY A 188 3.29 -9.59 8.56
N ALA A 189 4.62 -9.63 8.60
CA ALA A 189 5.46 -9.97 7.45
C ALA A 189 5.22 -11.40 6.95
N VAL A 190 5.11 -12.37 7.87
CA VAL A 190 4.92 -13.80 7.52
C VAL A 190 3.50 -14.15 7.12
N MET A 191 2.53 -13.22 7.26
CA MET A 191 1.19 -13.38 6.69
C MET A 191 1.17 -13.25 5.17
N ASN A 192 2.22 -12.72 4.54
CA ASN A 192 2.30 -12.71 3.09
C ASN A 192 2.57 -14.13 2.57
N ALA A 193 1.54 -14.79 2.05
CA ALA A 193 1.66 -16.12 1.48
C ALA A 193 2.35 -16.13 0.09
N GLY A 194 2.45 -14.98 -0.57
CA GLY A 194 2.99 -14.86 -1.92
C GLY A 194 4.38 -15.49 -2.10
N PRO A 195 5.37 -15.18 -1.25
CA PRO A 195 6.69 -15.81 -1.29
C PRO A 195 6.70 -17.33 -1.08
N GLY A 196 5.69 -17.91 -0.40
CA GLY A 196 5.57 -19.35 -0.24
C GLY A 196 4.91 -20.05 -1.43
N ILE A 197 4.05 -19.34 -2.16
CA ILE A 197 3.24 -19.89 -3.25
C ILE A 197 3.88 -19.67 -4.61
N HIS A 198 4.27 -18.44 -4.94
CA HIS A 198 4.66 -18.08 -6.30
C HIS A 198 6.03 -18.64 -6.73
N PRO A 199 7.10 -18.61 -5.92
CA PRO A 199 8.40 -19.12 -6.36
C PRO A 199 8.37 -20.61 -6.75
N PRO A 200 7.77 -21.54 -5.97
CA PRO A 200 7.64 -22.92 -6.40
C PRO A 200 6.88 -23.07 -7.72
N LEU A 201 5.76 -22.35 -7.89
CA LEU A 201 4.97 -22.39 -9.12
C LEU A 201 5.75 -21.89 -10.35
N MET A 202 6.57 -20.85 -10.18
CA MET A 202 7.38 -20.29 -11.28
C MET A 202 8.55 -21.21 -11.63
N VAL A 203 9.24 -21.77 -10.62
CA VAL A 203 10.41 -22.65 -10.82
C VAL A 203 10.03 -24.01 -11.40
N MET A 204 8.86 -24.54 -11.01
CA MET A 204 8.37 -25.84 -11.48
C MET A 204 7.56 -25.76 -12.77
N GLY A 205 7.13 -24.57 -13.19
CA GLY A 205 6.35 -24.33 -14.40
C GLY A 205 7.07 -23.66 -15.59
N PRO A 206 8.39 -23.82 -15.82
CA PRO A 206 9.08 -23.01 -16.83
C PRO A 206 8.61 -23.31 -18.26
N ALA A 207 8.31 -24.58 -18.57
CA ALA A 207 7.87 -24.97 -19.91
C ALA A 207 6.47 -24.41 -20.26
N PRO A 208 5.42 -24.56 -19.43
CA PRO A 208 4.14 -23.89 -19.69
C PRO A 208 4.26 -22.36 -19.79
N LEU A 209 5.05 -21.73 -18.92
CA LEU A 209 5.26 -20.28 -18.94
C LEU A 209 5.95 -19.80 -20.23
N GLN A 210 6.85 -20.61 -20.80
CA GLN A 210 7.57 -20.27 -22.01
C GLN A 210 6.79 -20.57 -23.29
N HIS A 211 6.01 -21.65 -23.31
CA HIS A 211 5.45 -22.18 -24.56
C HIS A 211 3.95 -21.95 -24.72
N PHE A 212 3.20 -21.76 -23.65
CA PHE A 212 1.75 -21.60 -23.75
C PHE A 212 1.38 -20.12 -23.85
N ALA A 213 0.50 -19.81 -24.81
CA ALA A 213 -0.02 -18.45 -24.97
C ALA A 213 -0.87 -18.00 -23.75
N ARG A 214 -1.44 -18.96 -23.01
CA ARG A 214 -2.16 -18.75 -21.74
C ARG A 214 -1.90 -19.92 -20.81
N TRP A 215 -1.65 -19.59 -19.55
CA TRP A 215 -1.48 -20.56 -18.47
C TRP A 215 -1.97 -19.94 -17.16
N ALA A 216 -3.01 -20.51 -16.57
CA ALA A 216 -3.56 -20.11 -15.29
C ALA A 216 -2.73 -20.72 -14.16
N ILE A 217 -1.60 -20.09 -13.84
CA ILE A 217 -0.56 -20.60 -12.93
C ILE A 217 -1.07 -21.17 -11.60
N HIS A 218 -2.11 -20.56 -11.00
CA HIS A 218 -2.68 -21.04 -9.74
C HIS A 218 -3.61 -22.23 -9.91
N TYR A 219 -4.37 -22.28 -11.01
CA TYR A 219 -5.27 -23.39 -11.29
C TYR A 219 -4.46 -24.53 -11.89
N GLU A 220 -3.86 -24.35 -13.05
CA GLU A 220 -3.19 -25.43 -13.78
C GLU A 220 -1.84 -25.84 -13.15
N GLY A 221 -1.14 -24.94 -12.46
CA GLY A 221 0.16 -25.22 -11.84
C GLY A 221 0.11 -25.89 -10.46
N THR A 222 -1.07 -26.11 -9.88
CA THR A 222 -1.22 -26.73 -8.55
C THR A 222 -1.87 -28.11 -8.58
N HIS A 223 -2.26 -28.62 -9.75
CA HIS A 223 -2.79 -29.98 -9.90
C HIS A 223 -1.65 -30.98 -10.12
N SER A 224 -1.74 -32.16 -9.51
CA SER A 224 -0.93 -33.31 -9.91
C SER A 224 -1.35 -33.73 -11.32
N ALA A 225 -0.37 -33.84 -12.22
CA ALA A 225 -0.56 -34.44 -13.54
C ALA A 225 -1.07 -35.89 -13.45
#